data_AF-A0A1G6AZC1-F1
#
_entry.id   AF-A0A1G6AZC1-F1
#
_cell.length_a   1.000
_cell.length_b   1.000
_cell.length_c   1.000
_cell.angle_alpha   90.00
_cell.angle_beta   90.00
_cell.angle_gamma   90.00
#
_symmetry.space_group_name_H-M   'P 1'
#
loop_
_entity.id
_entity.type
_entity.pdbx_description
1 polymer ?
#
loop_
_entity_poly.entity_id
_entity_poly.type
_entity_poly.pdbx_seq_one_letter_code
_entity_poly.pdbx_strand_id
1 'polypeptide(L)'
;MPMMFESIDLEDVFEDEKFSMGWVAHSVENGRVIKGYAGDYTHTKYGSVELYSHIAKNGEQNELDGCNLQVSGAFVWKVYLGPLHLKRDTSCVVASVKGYKTGGFTIMNIINPEVLPSFMENDELEVQVVANAISVNYYENEDALAGTIDPIKESKNEEFIGLKCVPAMGSVLPNGFLCGHMVTEEQDMQEEYEYHIDDELVLITGIVKNVYIKKVIIEEEEFSKFLVTTIDTQFGDLEIVHSRSMISDQDIPFIKEGAVIQAVAVLSGDPAINEYEDGIIKTHKNDLSALRYALMEGNAERLNPILDEAAVFESVNIETPINGKNSIIERINYVNDNTSIKYYSYLATLHDEYEGERCIVLAENDEDNYTAIVRIEVDESGNITHIRLTNDSSMIFTIDSEPVFERDWEDDFI
;
A
#
# COMPACT_ATOMS: atom_id res chain seq x y z
N MET A 1 -3.00 -3.98 15.23
CA MET A 1 -3.34 -2.94 14.24
C MET A 1 -4.06 -1.85 15.01
N PRO A 2 -3.61 -0.58 14.98
CA PRO A 2 -4.31 0.46 15.69
C PRO A 2 -5.62 0.70 14.94
N MET A 3 -6.72 0.17 15.47
CA MET A 3 -8.02 0.67 15.06
C MET A 3 -8.04 2.15 15.41
N MET A 4 -8.27 3.00 14.39
CA MET A 4 -8.03 4.44 14.42
C MET A 4 -9.14 5.19 15.17
N PHE A 5 -9.56 4.62 16.30
CA PHE A 5 -10.73 5.02 17.07
C PHE A 5 -10.58 6.42 17.66
N GLU A 6 -9.38 6.85 18.06
CA GLU A 6 -9.18 8.18 18.65
C GLU A 6 -9.51 9.29 17.64
N SER A 7 -9.07 9.13 16.39
CA SER A 7 -9.28 10.12 15.31
C SER A 7 -10.75 10.33 14.94
N ILE A 8 -11.61 9.40 15.32
CA ILE A 8 -13.05 9.41 15.05
C ILE A 8 -13.90 9.32 16.33
N ASP A 9 -13.34 9.62 17.50
CA ASP A 9 -14.01 9.59 18.82
C ASP A 9 -14.81 8.29 19.06
N LEU A 10 -14.20 7.13 18.79
CA LEU A 10 -14.80 5.81 18.97
C LEU A 10 -14.11 4.96 20.06
N GLU A 11 -13.06 5.43 20.73
CA GLU A 11 -12.28 4.60 21.67
C GLU A 11 -13.16 3.95 22.74
N ASP A 12 -13.90 4.78 23.48
CA ASP A 12 -14.79 4.34 24.57
C ASP A 12 -15.89 3.36 24.09
N VAL A 13 -16.32 3.48 22.82
CA VAL A 13 -17.36 2.62 22.24
C VAL A 13 -16.81 1.23 21.95
N PHE A 14 -15.52 1.15 21.59
CA PHE A 14 -14.86 -0.09 21.20
C PHE A 14 -14.07 -0.76 22.32
N GLU A 15 -13.99 -0.15 23.51
CA GLU A 15 -13.54 -0.82 24.73
C GLU A 15 -14.49 -1.97 25.18
N ASP A 16 -15.78 -1.92 24.82
CA ASP A 16 -16.70 -3.05 25.05
C ASP A 16 -16.47 -4.15 24.02
N GLU A 17 -15.70 -5.17 24.41
CA GLU A 17 -15.43 -6.36 23.58
C GLU A 17 -16.69 -7.03 23.01
N LYS A 18 -17.82 -7.02 23.74
CA LYS A 18 -19.05 -7.63 23.23
C LYS A 18 -19.65 -6.80 22.11
N PHE A 19 -19.60 -5.48 22.24
CA PHE A 19 -20.07 -4.59 21.20
C PHE A 19 -19.17 -4.71 19.96
N SER A 20 -17.84 -4.64 20.13
CA SER A 20 -16.89 -4.71 19.03
C SER A 20 -16.97 -6.06 18.28
N MET A 21 -17.00 -7.18 19.01
CA MET A 21 -17.19 -8.51 18.40
C MET A 21 -18.55 -8.64 17.73
N GLY A 22 -19.62 -8.10 18.33
CA GLY A 22 -20.95 -8.11 17.73
C GLY A 22 -21.00 -7.29 16.42
N TRP A 23 -20.30 -6.17 16.38
CA TRP A 23 -20.21 -5.31 15.19
C TRP A 23 -19.46 -5.99 14.05
N VAL A 24 -18.30 -6.59 14.36
CA VAL A 24 -17.53 -7.37 13.38
C VAL A 24 -18.32 -8.57 12.89
N ALA A 25 -18.95 -9.34 13.79
CA ALA A 25 -19.78 -10.48 13.40
C ALA A 25 -20.93 -10.06 12.47
N HIS A 26 -21.61 -8.96 12.79
CA HIS A 26 -22.65 -8.41 11.93
C HIS A 26 -22.12 -8.02 10.54
N SER A 27 -20.95 -7.38 10.47
CA SER A 27 -20.30 -7.02 9.21
C SER A 27 -19.91 -8.25 8.39
N VAL A 28 -19.41 -9.31 9.02
CA VAL A 28 -19.08 -10.57 8.34
C VAL A 28 -20.32 -11.27 7.79
N GLU A 29 -21.44 -11.24 8.53
CA GLU A 29 -22.69 -11.88 8.12
C GLU A 29 -23.44 -11.12 7.01
N ASN A 30 -23.39 -9.79 7.02
CA ASN A 30 -24.26 -8.94 6.18
C ASN A 30 -23.49 -8.06 5.18
N GLY A 31 -22.16 -8.00 5.29
CA GLY A 31 -21.31 -7.18 4.44
C GLY A 31 -21.24 -7.69 3.00
N ARG A 32 -20.87 -6.77 2.08
CA ARG A 32 -20.58 -7.10 0.69
C ARG A 32 -19.26 -7.87 0.64
N VAL A 33 -19.22 -8.98 -0.10
CA VAL A 33 -18.00 -9.78 -0.28
C VAL A 33 -17.15 -9.17 -1.40
N ILE A 34 -15.86 -8.95 -1.11
CA ILE A 34 -14.84 -8.50 -2.05
C ILE A 34 -13.82 -9.64 -2.19
N LYS A 35 -13.58 -10.12 -3.41
CA LYS A 35 -12.69 -11.26 -3.65
C LYS A 35 -11.21 -10.83 -3.59
N GLY A 36 -10.39 -11.60 -2.89
CA GLY A 36 -8.94 -11.40 -2.82
C GLY A 36 -8.15 -12.62 -3.27
N TYR A 37 -6.83 -12.45 -3.40
CA TYR A 37 -5.89 -13.49 -3.79
C TYR A 37 -5.61 -14.51 -2.67
N ALA A 38 -5.52 -14.07 -1.41
CA ALA A 38 -5.31 -14.91 -0.23
C ALA A 38 -6.47 -14.91 0.79
N GLY A 39 -7.70 -14.70 0.32
CA GLY A 39 -8.89 -14.65 1.17
C GLY A 39 -9.91 -13.66 0.61
N ASP A 40 -11.10 -13.63 1.21
CA ASP A 40 -12.14 -12.67 0.84
C ASP A 40 -12.26 -11.59 1.92
N TYR A 41 -12.61 -10.36 1.56
CA TYR A 41 -13.02 -9.36 2.53
C TYR A 41 -14.54 -9.27 2.60
N THR A 42 -15.08 -8.95 3.77
CA THR A 42 -16.45 -8.44 3.92
C THR A 42 -16.41 -6.95 4.22
N HIS A 43 -17.18 -6.17 3.47
CA HIS A 43 -17.22 -4.72 3.52
C HIS A 43 -18.59 -4.23 4.00
N THR A 44 -18.59 -3.41 5.04
CA THR A 44 -19.81 -2.74 5.54
C THR A 44 -19.54 -1.27 5.81
N LYS A 45 -20.48 -0.41 5.40
CA LYS A 45 -20.40 1.05 5.58
C LYS A 45 -21.31 1.52 6.72
N TYR A 46 -20.74 2.29 7.63
CA TYR A 46 -21.38 2.86 8.82
C TYR A 46 -21.37 4.40 8.77
N GLY A 47 -22.10 4.96 7.82
CA GLY A 47 -22.07 6.40 7.52
C GLY A 47 -20.82 6.77 6.74
N SER A 48 -19.87 7.43 7.39
CA SER A 48 -18.61 7.91 6.79
C SER A 48 -17.41 6.98 7.03
N VAL A 49 -17.64 5.83 7.65
CA VAL A 49 -16.60 4.87 8.02
C VAL A 49 -16.94 3.52 7.40
N GLU A 50 -15.92 2.78 7.01
CA GLU A 50 -16.00 1.51 6.30
C GLU A 50 -15.21 0.47 7.08
N LEU A 51 -15.86 -0.64 7.41
CA LEU A 51 -15.28 -1.77 8.10
C LEU A 51 -15.03 -2.88 7.09
N TYR A 52 -13.78 -3.32 7.03
CA TYR A 52 -13.34 -4.46 6.24
C TYR A 52 -12.90 -5.58 7.18
N SER A 53 -13.42 -6.78 6.96
CA SER A 53 -13.00 -7.97 7.71
C SER A 53 -12.43 -9.00 6.75
N HIS A 54 -11.17 -9.39 6.96
CA HIS A 54 -10.50 -10.37 6.11
C HIS A 54 -10.82 -11.78 6.58
N ILE A 55 -11.34 -12.60 5.67
CA ILE A 55 -11.72 -13.99 5.88
C ILE A 55 -10.77 -14.88 5.09
N ALA A 56 -9.80 -15.45 5.79
CA ALA A 56 -8.87 -16.42 5.22
C ALA A 56 -9.51 -17.81 5.15
N LYS A 57 -9.10 -18.60 4.15
CA LYS A 57 -9.49 -20.01 4.05
C LYS A 57 -8.43 -20.89 4.72
N ASN A 58 -8.84 -21.63 5.75
CA ASN A 58 -8.01 -22.59 6.44
C ASN A 58 -8.61 -24.00 6.26
N GLY A 59 -8.23 -24.65 5.15
CA GLY A 59 -8.84 -25.93 4.74
C GLY A 59 -10.32 -25.77 4.40
N GLU A 60 -11.20 -26.48 5.12
CA GLU A 60 -12.66 -26.37 4.97
C GLU A 60 -13.30 -25.28 5.85
N GLN A 61 -12.51 -24.61 6.71
CA GLN A 61 -13.01 -23.58 7.63
C GLN A 61 -12.60 -22.18 7.16
N ASN A 62 -13.49 -21.22 7.41
CA ASN A 62 -13.21 -19.80 7.23
C ASN A 62 -12.79 -19.23 8.57
N GLU A 63 -11.71 -18.44 8.58
CA GLU A 63 -11.16 -17.80 9.78
C GLU A 63 -11.11 -16.29 9.57
N LEU A 64 -11.53 -15.54 10.59
CA LEU A 64 -11.36 -14.09 10.62
C LEU A 64 -9.89 -13.80 10.97
N ASP A 65 -9.15 -13.29 10.00
CA ASP A 65 -7.70 -13.11 10.05
C ASP A 65 -7.29 -11.63 10.19
N GLY A 66 -8.23 -10.69 10.01
CA GLY A 66 -7.98 -9.28 10.29
C GLY A 66 -9.20 -8.39 10.14
N CYS A 67 -9.11 -7.18 10.67
CA CYS A 67 -10.14 -6.14 10.53
C CYS A 67 -9.48 -4.77 10.33
N ASN A 68 -9.91 -4.04 9.31
CA ASN A 68 -9.51 -2.66 9.06
C ASN A 68 -10.71 -1.74 9.16
N LEU A 69 -10.52 -0.57 9.75
CA LEU A 69 -11.50 0.50 9.78
C LEU A 69 -10.94 1.69 9.00
N GLN A 70 -11.67 2.16 7.99
CA GLN A 70 -11.24 3.24 7.11
C GLN A 70 -12.29 4.34 7.09
N VAL A 71 -11.89 5.61 7.09
CA VAL A 71 -12.81 6.70 6.77
C VAL A 71 -12.98 6.78 5.27
N SER A 72 -14.23 6.83 4.77
CA SER A 72 -14.50 7.02 3.34
C SER A 72 -13.86 8.33 2.86
N GLY A 73 -12.77 8.25 2.10
CA GLY A 73 -12.07 9.40 1.54
C GLY A 73 -12.65 9.88 0.22
N ALA A 74 -12.31 11.10 -0.20
CA ALA A 74 -12.67 11.62 -1.52
C ALA A 74 -11.51 11.58 -2.53
N PHE A 75 -10.27 11.42 -2.05
CA PHE A 75 -9.07 11.58 -2.87
C PHE A 75 -8.39 10.24 -3.12
N VAL A 76 -7.92 10.08 -4.35
CA VAL A 76 -7.17 8.92 -4.82
C VAL A 76 -5.78 9.39 -5.16
N TRP A 77 -4.77 8.74 -4.56
CA TRP A 77 -3.40 8.93 -4.97
C TRP A 77 -3.00 7.85 -5.96
N LYS A 78 -2.24 8.28 -6.95
CA LYS A 78 -1.49 7.38 -7.82
C LYS A 78 -0.07 7.31 -7.29
N VAL A 79 0.41 6.12 -6.96
CA VAL A 79 1.72 5.89 -6.36
C VAL A 79 2.39 4.67 -6.98
N TYR A 80 3.71 4.60 -6.84
CA TYR A 80 4.47 3.39 -7.06
C TYR A 80 4.85 2.77 -5.73
N LEU A 81 4.75 1.45 -5.63
CA LEU A 81 5.24 0.74 -4.48
C LEU A 81 6.77 0.81 -4.43
N GLY A 82 7.33 1.16 -3.27
CA GLY A 82 8.76 1.15 -3.05
C GLY A 82 9.28 -0.23 -2.67
N PRO A 83 10.61 -0.42 -2.61
CA PRO A 83 11.22 -1.71 -2.31
C PRO A 83 11.11 -2.11 -0.84
N LEU A 84 10.79 -1.16 0.04
CA LEU A 84 10.76 -1.40 1.47
C LEU A 84 9.36 -1.78 1.95
N HIS A 85 9.25 -2.98 2.50
CA HIS A 85 8.07 -3.52 3.17
C HIS A 85 8.39 -3.68 4.65
N LEU A 86 7.79 -2.83 5.49
CA LEU A 86 8.00 -2.88 6.93
C LEU A 86 7.18 -4.00 7.59
N LYS A 87 6.01 -4.28 7.02
CA LYS A 87 5.11 -5.32 7.49
C LYS A 87 4.25 -5.84 6.34
N ARG A 88 3.99 -7.14 6.31
CA ARG A 88 3.17 -7.79 5.30
C ARG A 88 2.20 -8.80 5.92
N ASP A 89 0.97 -8.37 6.13
CA ASP A 89 -0.14 -9.23 6.51
C ASP A 89 -1.18 -9.26 5.37
N THR A 90 -2.04 -10.26 5.39
CA THR A 90 -3.19 -10.39 4.47
C THR A 90 -4.20 -9.25 4.62
N SER A 91 -4.32 -8.66 5.80
CA SER A 91 -5.25 -7.55 6.05
C SER A 91 -4.62 -6.18 5.80
N CYS A 92 -3.28 -6.05 5.88
CA CYS A 92 -2.60 -4.78 5.71
C CYS A 92 -1.11 -4.99 5.36
N VAL A 93 -0.63 -4.22 4.39
CA VAL A 93 0.79 -4.11 4.06
C VAL A 93 1.27 -2.72 4.41
N VAL A 94 2.28 -2.62 5.29
CA VAL A 94 2.97 -1.36 5.59
C VAL A 94 4.18 -1.28 4.67
N ALA A 95 4.15 -0.35 3.73
CA ALA A 95 5.18 -0.23 2.73
C ALA A 95 5.56 1.22 2.45
N SER A 96 6.78 1.37 1.94
CA SER A 96 7.18 2.61 1.28
C SER A 96 6.41 2.79 -0.02
N VAL A 97 6.05 4.03 -0.32
CA VAL A 97 5.43 4.43 -1.59
C VAL A 97 6.13 5.67 -2.15
N LYS A 98 6.22 5.72 -3.48
CA LYS A 98 6.77 6.83 -4.26
C LYS A 98 5.64 7.54 -5.01
N GLY A 99 5.59 8.87 -4.97
CA GLY A 99 4.58 9.65 -5.66
C GLY A 99 4.69 9.50 -7.17
N TYR A 100 3.55 9.33 -7.85
CA TYR A 100 3.53 9.23 -9.30
C TYR A 100 4.10 10.52 -9.91
N LYS A 101 5.14 10.38 -10.73
CA LYS A 101 5.96 11.46 -11.32
C LYS A 101 6.74 12.33 -10.34
N THR A 102 6.24 12.63 -9.15
CA THR A 102 6.95 13.51 -8.21
C THR A 102 8.14 12.83 -7.54
N GLY A 103 8.09 11.49 -7.40
CA GLY A 103 9.15 10.72 -6.73
C GLY A 103 9.23 10.97 -5.22
N GLY A 104 8.29 11.74 -4.65
CA GLY A 104 8.19 11.94 -3.21
C GLY A 104 8.02 10.61 -2.49
N PHE A 105 8.62 10.45 -1.31
CA PHE A 105 8.66 9.18 -0.58
C PHE A 105 7.92 9.30 0.76
N THR A 106 7.11 8.30 1.09
CA THR A 106 6.47 8.17 2.42
C THR A 106 6.19 6.70 2.76
N ILE A 107 5.80 6.44 4.00
CA ILE A 107 5.25 5.15 4.46
C ILE A 107 3.73 5.20 4.41
N MET A 108 3.10 4.11 3.98
CA MET A 108 1.65 3.97 3.90
C MET A 108 1.20 2.58 4.34
N ASN A 109 0.08 2.53 5.05
CA ASN A 109 -0.64 1.31 5.36
C ASN A 109 -1.60 1.03 4.21
N ILE A 110 -1.25 0.07 3.35
CA ILE A 110 -2.12 -0.41 2.27
C ILE A 110 -3.10 -1.39 2.92
N ILE A 111 -4.32 -0.95 3.16
CA ILE A 111 -5.40 -1.80 3.66
C ILE A 111 -6.02 -2.59 2.51
N ASN A 112 -6.69 -3.69 2.80
CA ASN A 112 -7.28 -4.59 1.79
C ASN A 112 -6.30 -5.01 0.66
N PRO A 113 -5.03 -5.33 0.96
CA PRO A 113 -4.00 -5.55 -0.05
C PRO A 113 -4.28 -6.74 -0.98
N GLU A 114 -5.14 -7.68 -0.59
CA GLU A 114 -5.39 -8.92 -1.33
C GLU A 114 -6.19 -8.73 -2.61
N VAL A 115 -6.69 -7.54 -2.92
CA VAL A 115 -7.23 -7.24 -4.27
C VAL A 115 -6.11 -7.06 -5.30
N LEU A 116 -4.88 -6.75 -4.85
CA LEU A 116 -3.74 -6.46 -5.72
C LEU A 116 -3.02 -7.74 -6.18
N PRO A 117 -2.63 -7.82 -7.47
CA PRO A 117 -1.98 -9.01 -8.01
C PRO A 117 -0.57 -9.24 -7.45
N SER A 118 0.15 -8.17 -7.14
CA SER A 118 1.55 -8.22 -6.73
C SER A 118 1.88 -7.05 -5.81
N PHE A 119 3.00 -7.18 -5.09
CA PHE A 119 3.61 -6.07 -4.38
C PHE A 119 5.12 -6.08 -4.62
N MET A 120 5.51 -6.04 -5.88
CA MET A 120 6.90 -5.87 -6.31
C MET A 120 7.22 -4.36 -6.36
N GLU A 121 8.50 -4.01 -6.25
CA GLU A 121 8.92 -2.62 -6.47
C GLU A 121 8.42 -2.10 -7.84
N ASN A 122 7.99 -0.84 -7.85
CA ASN A 122 7.45 -0.12 -9.00
C ASN A 122 6.10 -0.63 -9.52
N ASP A 123 5.42 -1.52 -8.79
CA ASP A 123 4.00 -1.76 -9.07
C ASP A 123 3.21 -0.45 -8.86
N GLU A 124 2.40 -0.12 -9.88
CA GLU A 124 1.58 1.09 -9.90
C GLU A 124 0.27 0.84 -9.15
N LEU A 125 -0.06 1.71 -8.21
CA LEU A 125 -1.25 1.61 -7.37
C LEU A 125 -2.09 2.89 -7.48
N GLU A 126 -3.41 2.71 -7.56
CA GLU A 126 -4.39 3.76 -7.26
C GLU A 126 -5.04 3.43 -5.92
N VAL A 127 -4.92 4.33 -4.95
CA VAL A 127 -5.40 4.10 -3.58
C VAL A 127 -6.21 5.29 -3.09
N GLN A 128 -7.38 5.04 -2.50
CA GLN A 128 -8.09 6.05 -1.75
C GLN A 128 -7.35 6.28 -0.45
N VAL A 129 -6.90 7.52 -0.22
CA VAL A 129 -6.02 7.85 0.90
C VAL A 129 -6.71 8.73 1.93
N VAL A 130 -6.44 8.43 3.19
CA VAL A 130 -6.74 9.30 4.34
C VAL A 130 -5.58 9.27 5.31
N ALA A 131 -5.35 10.40 5.99
CA ALA A 131 -4.41 10.51 7.09
C ALA A 131 -5.19 10.52 8.41
N ASN A 132 -4.99 9.49 9.24
CA ASN A 132 -5.66 9.39 10.52
C ASN A 132 -4.74 9.96 11.58
N ALA A 133 -5.11 11.12 12.11
CA ALA A 133 -4.24 11.85 13.01
C ALA A 133 -4.19 11.21 14.39
N ILE A 134 -3.01 11.27 14.99
CA ILE A 134 -2.75 11.02 16.40
C ILE A 134 -2.64 12.35 17.15
N SER A 135 -2.15 13.39 16.47
CA SER A 135 -2.16 14.76 16.98
C SER A 135 -2.31 15.75 15.86
N VAL A 136 -2.94 16.89 16.15
CA VAL A 136 -3.19 17.98 15.20
C VAL A 136 -3.00 19.32 15.89
N ASN A 137 -2.29 20.23 15.24
CA ASN A 137 -2.20 21.64 15.62
C ASN A 137 -2.60 22.52 14.44
N TYR A 138 -3.29 23.62 14.72
CA TYR A 138 -3.60 24.64 13.70
C TYR A 138 -2.90 25.96 14.02
N TYR A 139 -2.43 26.62 12.98
CA TYR A 139 -1.75 27.89 13.05
C TYR A 139 -2.39 28.90 12.10
N GLU A 140 -2.32 30.18 12.45
CA GLU A 140 -2.86 31.25 11.60
C GLU A 140 -2.22 31.26 10.20
N ASN A 141 -0.91 31.01 10.14
CA ASN A 141 -0.09 31.07 8.94
C ASN A 141 1.27 30.36 9.19
N GLU A 142 2.12 30.34 8.17
CA GLU A 142 3.46 29.73 8.23
C GLU A 142 4.39 30.40 9.26
N ASP A 143 4.30 31.73 9.45
CA ASP A 143 5.11 32.44 10.45
C ASP A 143 4.76 32.00 11.88
N ALA A 144 3.47 31.76 12.14
CA ALA A 144 3.00 31.26 13.44
C ALA A 144 3.53 29.85 13.71
N LEU A 145 3.52 28.96 12.70
CA LEU A 145 4.16 27.64 12.79
C LEU A 145 5.68 27.77 13.00
N ALA A 146 6.36 28.58 12.20
CA ALA A 146 7.80 28.81 12.34
C ALA A 146 8.16 29.37 13.72
N GLY A 147 7.24 30.11 14.36
CA GLY A 147 7.36 30.60 15.73
C GLY A 147 7.47 29.51 16.79
N THR A 148 6.91 28.31 16.56
CA THR A 148 6.93 27.18 17.52
C THR A 148 8.18 26.30 17.38
N ILE A 149 8.89 26.41 16.27
CA ILE A 149 10.08 25.59 15.98
C ILE A 149 11.32 26.26 16.57
N ASP A 150 12.07 25.49 17.37
CA ASP A 150 13.36 25.92 17.92
C ASP A 150 14.44 25.96 16.81
N PRO A 151 15.35 26.96 16.83
CA PRO A 151 16.49 26.96 15.93
C PRO A 151 17.44 25.81 16.24
N ILE A 152 18.13 25.30 15.21
CA ILE A 152 19.13 24.25 15.33
C ILE A 152 20.26 24.74 16.25
N LYS A 153 20.48 24.00 17.34
CA LYS A 153 21.51 24.31 18.33
C LYS A 153 22.85 23.64 17.99
N GLU A 154 22.80 22.47 17.37
CA GLU A 154 23.96 21.65 17.05
C GLU A 154 23.79 20.97 15.68
N SER A 155 24.84 20.97 14.86
CA SER A 155 24.86 20.37 13.52
C SER A 155 26.31 20.07 13.09
N LYS A 156 26.54 19.00 12.33
CA LYS A 156 27.84 18.71 11.70
C LYS A 156 28.22 19.76 10.64
N ASN A 157 27.23 20.47 10.11
CA ASN A 157 27.42 21.59 9.19
C ASN A 157 27.01 22.90 9.89
N GLU A 158 27.99 23.76 10.14
CA GLU A 158 27.84 25.00 10.91
C GLU A 158 26.84 25.98 10.28
N GLU A 159 26.60 25.92 8.96
CA GLU A 159 25.68 26.82 8.26
C GLU A 159 24.22 26.66 8.69
N PHE A 160 23.86 25.50 9.25
CA PHE A 160 22.52 25.24 9.75
C PHE A 160 22.30 25.74 11.19
N ILE A 161 23.35 26.02 11.95
CA ILE A 161 23.21 26.46 13.35
C ILE A 161 22.51 27.82 13.41
N GLY A 162 21.45 27.91 14.20
CA GLY A 162 20.60 29.10 14.31
C GLY A 162 19.48 29.19 13.28
N LEU A 163 19.46 28.32 12.25
CA LEU A 163 18.34 28.22 11.31
C LEU A 163 17.20 27.40 11.91
N LYS A 164 15.97 27.66 11.45
CA LYS A 164 14.79 26.85 11.74
C LYS A 164 14.46 26.00 10.52
N CYS A 165 14.32 24.69 10.71
CA CYS A 165 13.82 23.80 9.67
C CYS A 165 12.30 23.69 9.79
N VAL A 166 11.60 24.38 8.89
CA VAL A 166 10.14 24.32 8.81
C VAL A 166 9.77 23.32 7.71
N PRO A 167 8.88 22.34 7.97
CA PRO A 167 8.37 21.48 6.91
C PRO A 167 7.72 22.30 5.80
N ALA A 168 7.96 21.92 4.54
CA ALA A 168 7.31 22.57 3.41
C ALA A 168 5.78 22.39 3.47
N MET A 169 5.03 23.39 3.02
CA MET A 169 3.57 23.24 2.91
C MET A 169 3.23 22.19 1.85
N GLY A 170 2.37 21.24 2.21
CA GLY A 170 2.04 20.07 1.42
C GLY A 170 3.04 18.92 1.55
N SER A 171 3.95 18.99 2.53
CA SER A 171 4.86 17.89 2.82
C SER A 171 4.18 16.76 3.60
N VAL A 172 4.56 15.54 3.25
CA VAL A 172 4.19 14.29 3.93
C VAL A 172 5.49 13.56 4.19
N LEU A 173 6.02 13.73 5.40
CA LEU A 173 7.35 13.25 5.78
C LEU A 173 7.21 11.96 6.59
N PRO A 174 7.90 10.87 6.23
CA PRO A 174 7.88 9.62 7.01
C PRO A 174 8.75 9.74 8.27
N ASN A 175 8.36 10.65 9.17
CA ASN A 175 9.14 11.06 10.32
C ASN A 175 9.45 9.90 11.27
N GLY A 176 8.46 9.04 11.53
CA GLY A 176 8.59 7.85 12.35
C GLY A 176 9.69 6.92 11.86
N PHE A 177 9.55 6.47 10.61
CA PHE A 177 10.56 5.67 9.91
C PHE A 177 11.95 6.32 9.97
N LEU A 178 12.09 7.60 9.62
CA LEU A 178 13.39 8.28 9.63
C LEU A 178 14.02 8.34 11.04
N CYS A 179 13.21 8.51 12.09
CA CYS A 179 13.69 8.53 13.47
C CYS A 179 14.15 7.14 13.93
N GLY A 180 13.38 6.09 13.60
CA GLY A 180 13.72 4.71 13.92
C GLY A 180 14.97 4.20 13.19
N HIS A 181 15.28 4.78 12.03
CA HIS A 181 16.37 4.34 11.15
C HIS A 181 17.54 5.32 11.08
N MET A 182 17.69 6.20 12.07
CA MET A 182 18.85 7.08 12.14
C MET A 182 20.13 6.26 12.31
N VAL A 183 21.02 6.31 11.32
CA VAL A 183 22.34 5.65 11.39
C VAL A 183 23.15 6.29 12.51
N THR A 184 23.36 5.55 13.59
CA THR A 184 24.23 5.96 14.70
C THR A 184 25.64 5.39 14.52
N GLU A 185 26.65 6.10 15.01
CA GLU A 185 28.07 5.68 14.91
C GLU A 185 28.36 4.32 15.62
N GLU A 186 27.41 3.80 16.42
CA GLU A 186 27.54 2.53 17.14
C GLU A 186 26.87 1.33 16.43
N GLN A 187 26.06 1.55 15.39
CA GLN A 187 25.24 0.50 14.72
C GLN A 187 25.90 -0.14 13.49
N ASP A 188 27.23 -0.05 13.35
CA ASP A 188 27.99 -0.68 12.26
C ASP A 188 28.08 -2.22 12.34
N MET A 189 27.31 -2.87 13.23
CA MET A 189 27.28 -4.33 13.35
C MET A 189 25.86 -4.88 13.53
N GLN A 190 25.29 -5.32 12.41
CA GLN A 190 24.34 -6.45 12.29
C GLN A 190 23.40 -6.70 13.48
N GLU A 191 22.26 -6.01 13.51
CA GLU A 191 21.03 -6.59 14.03
C GLU A 191 19.98 -6.54 12.91
N GLU A 192 19.25 -7.64 12.71
CA GLU A 192 18.08 -7.64 11.83
C GLU A 192 17.10 -6.60 12.36
N TYR A 193 16.66 -5.70 11.48
CA TYR A 193 15.72 -4.64 11.84
C TYR A 193 14.42 -5.23 12.38
N GLU A 194 13.99 -4.75 13.55
CA GLU A 194 12.69 -5.05 14.14
C GLU A 194 11.74 -3.89 13.85
N TYR A 195 10.63 -4.19 13.17
CA TYR A 195 9.62 -3.18 12.86
C TYR A 195 8.96 -2.64 14.14
N HIS A 196 8.86 -1.32 14.23
CA HIS A 196 8.16 -0.62 15.29
C HIS A 196 6.93 0.11 14.74
N ILE A 197 5.85 0.13 15.52
CA ILE A 197 4.60 0.80 15.11
C ILE A 197 4.81 2.30 14.84
N ASP A 198 5.80 2.91 15.50
CA ASP A 198 6.16 4.31 15.29
C ASP A 198 6.73 4.56 13.88
N ASP A 199 7.22 3.54 13.17
CA ASP A 199 7.74 3.69 11.81
C ASP A 199 6.66 4.08 10.79
N GLU A 200 5.39 3.82 11.11
CA GLU A 200 4.23 4.23 10.31
C GLU A 200 3.91 5.73 10.39
N LEU A 201 4.48 6.43 11.37
CA LEU A 201 4.11 7.81 11.65
C LEU A 201 4.66 8.76 10.60
N VAL A 202 3.75 9.53 10.00
CA VAL A 202 4.07 10.62 9.10
C VAL A 202 3.81 11.97 9.76
N LEU A 203 4.69 12.93 9.50
CA LEU A 203 4.47 14.34 9.78
C LEU A 203 3.92 14.99 8.52
N ILE A 204 2.71 15.53 8.63
CA ILE A 204 2.00 16.21 7.55
C ILE A 204 1.92 17.69 7.90
N THR A 205 2.28 18.56 6.97
CA THR A 205 2.12 20.01 7.12
C THR A 205 1.52 20.58 5.85
N GLY A 206 0.48 21.41 5.94
CA GLY A 206 -0.16 21.98 4.76
C GLY A 206 -1.10 23.13 5.05
N ILE A 207 -1.54 23.79 3.98
CA ILE A 207 -2.54 24.86 4.02
C ILE A 207 -3.92 24.23 3.87
N VAL A 208 -4.82 24.57 4.79
CA VAL A 208 -6.20 24.09 4.79
C VAL A 208 -6.95 24.61 3.57
N LYS A 209 -7.42 23.70 2.72
CA LYS A 209 -8.33 23.97 1.60
C LYS A 209 -9.79 23.98 2.06
N ASN A 210 -10.16 23.05 2.94
CA ASN A 210 -11.54 22.92 3.42
C ASN A 210 -11.57 22.16 4.76
N VAL A 211 -12.62 22.38 5.55
CA VAL A 211 -12.92 21.60 6.77
C VAL A 211 -14.40 21.26 6.81
N TYR A 212 -14.74 20.00 7.07
CA TYR A 212 -16.11 19.54 7.24
C TYR A 212 -16.20 18.44 8.30
N ILE A 213 -17.43 18.11 8.68
CA ILE A 213 -17.72 17.12 9.71
C ILE A 213 -18.29 15.87 9.06
N LYS A 214 -17.67 14.72 9.34
CA LYS A 214 -18.17 13.39 8.99
C LYS A 214 -18.71 12.69 10.24
N LYS A 215 -19.45 11.60 10.04
CA LYS A 215 -20.20 10.92 11.11
C LYS A 215 -20.16 9.41 10.99
N VAL A 216 -20.16 8.76 12.14
CA VAL A 216 -20.39 7.31 12.26
C VAL A 216 -21.87 7.08 12.51
N ILE A 217 -22.49 6.25 11.67
CA ILE A 217 -23.92 5.93 11.76
C ILE A 217 -24.10 4.42 11.79
N ILE A 218 -24.77 3.91 12.82
CA ILE A 218 -25.10 2.49 12.98
C ILE A 218 -26.60 2.41 13.23
N GLU A 219 -27.33 1.61 12.45
CA GLU A 219 -28.79 1.43 12.57
C GLU A 219 -29.58 2.75 12.65
N GLU A 220 -29.20 3.74 11.82
CA GLU A 220 -29.77 5.11 11.78
C GLU A 220 -29.44 6.01 12.99
N GLU A 221 -28.74 5.50 14.01
CA GLU A 221 -28.26 6.27 15.14
C GLU A 221 -26.87 6.87 14.88
N GLU A 222 -26.68 8.13 15.30
CA GLU A 222 -25.40 8.83 15.20
C GLU A 222 -24.53 8.49 16.43
N PHE A 223 -23.42 7.79 16.22
CA PHE A 223 -22.52 7.36 17.29
C PHE A 223 -21.39 8.35 17.54
N SER A 224 -20.85 8.96 16.48
CA SER A 224 -19.74 9.89 16.58
C SER A 224 -19.73 10.92 15.46
N LYS A 225 -19.07 12.06 15.71
CA LYS A 225 -18.74 13.12 14.75
C LYS A 225 -17.26 13.45 14.83
N PHE A 226 -16.63 13.63 13.68
CA PHE A 226 -15.22 13.98 13.60
C PHE A 226 -14.96 14.98 12.46
N LEU A 227 -13.83 15.66 12.55
CA LEU A 227 -13.41 16.67 11.57
C LEU A 227 -12.60 16.00 10.47
N VAL A 228 -12.79 16.50 9.26
CA VAL A 228 -11.97 16.16 8.10
C VAL A 228 -11.49 17.44 7.47
N THR A 229 -10.17 17.55 7.37
CA THR A 229 -9.47 18.71 6.83
C THR A 229 -8.77 18.33 5.54
N THR A 230 -9.08 19.03 4.45
CA THR A 230 -8.42 18.82 3.16
C THR A 230 -7.21 19.73 3.02
N ILE A 231 -6.08 19.19 2.57
CA ILE A 231 -4.89 19.95 2.17
C ILE A 231 -4.40 19.48 0.79
N ASP A 232 -3.58 20.30 0.14
CA ASP A 232 -2.76 19.84 -0.99
C ASP A 232 -1.47 19.17 -0.48
N THR A 233 -0.96 18.19 -1.20
CA THR A 233 0.34 17.58 -0.90
C THR A 233 1.13 17.29 -2.16
N GLN A 234 2.42 16.98 -2.01
CA GLN A 234 3.27 16.51 -3.10
C GLN A 234 2.81 15.20 -3.77
N PHE A 235 1.79 14.53 -3.23
CA PHE A 235 1.18 13.31 -3.79
C PHE A 235 -0.24 13.56 -4.36
N GLY A 236 -0.78 14.76 -4.19
CA GLY A 236 -2.17 15.13 -4.45
C GLY A 236 -2.92 15.52 -3.18
N ASP A 237 -4.20 15.82 -3.31
CA ASP A 237 -5.05 16.23 -2.18
C ASP A 237 -5.15 15.11 -1.12
N LEU A 238 -5.19 15.51 0.15
CA LEU A 238 -5.26 14.60 1.30
C LEU A 238 -6.32 15.06 2.29
N GLU A 239 -7.10 14.10 2.79
CA GLU A 239 -7.99 14.29 3.94
C GLU A 239 -7.26 13.89 5.23
N ILE A 240 -7.12 14.82 6.17
CA ILE A 240 -6.66 14.57 7.54
C ILE A 240 -7.89 14.43 8.43
N VAL A 241 -8.05 13.25 9.01
CA VAL A 241 -9.13 12.85 9.92
C VAL A 241 -8.68 13.04 11.35
N HIS A 242 -9.46 13.78 12.14
CA HIS A 242 -9.18 13.94 13.56
C HIS A 242 -10.45 14.31 14.34
N SER A 243 -10.44 13.98 15.62
CA SER A 243 -11.50 14.33 16.53
C SER A 243 -11.42 15.78 16.99
N ARG A 244 -12.49 16.25 17.63
CA ARG A 244 -12.46 17.55 18.31
C ARG A 244 -11.60 17.49 19.58
N SER A 245 -11.53 16.33 20.23
CA SER A 245 -10.77 16.09 21.47
C SER A 245 -9.26 16.29 21.28
N MET A 246 -8.74 16.09 20.07
CA MET A 246 -7.33 16.34 19.71
C MET A 246 -6.94 17.82 19.59
N ILE A 247 -7.90 18.75 19.59
CA ILE A 247 -7.63 20.17 19.27
C ILE A 247 -7.63 21.03 20.54
N SER A 248 -6.58 21.83 20.72
CA SER A 248 -6.50 22.77 21.85
C SER A 248 -7.46 23.95 21.68
N ASP A 249 -7.85 24.59 22.79
CA ASP A 249 -8.74 25.76 22.73
C ASP A 249 -8.12 26.95 21.96
N GLN A 250 -6.79 27.01 21.90
CA GLN A 250 -6.05 28.05 21.18
C GLN A 250 -6.13 27.86 19.67
N ASP A 251 -6.30 26.62 19.20
CA ASP A 251 -6.27 26.25 17.79
C ASP A 251 -7.65 26.38 17.13
N ILE A 252 -8.75 26.34 17.90
CA ILE A 252 -10.13 26.43 17.41
C ILE A 252 -10.34 27.57 16.39
N PRO A 253 -9.86 28.82 16.62
CA PRO A 253 -10.07 29.92 15.69
C PRO A 253 -9.40 29.74 14.31
N PHE A 254 -8.48 28.77 14.21
CA PHE A 254 -7.68 28.47 13.02
C PHE A 254 -8.17 27.21 12.29
N ILE A 255 -9.26 26.58 12.73
CA ILE A 255 -9.93 25.51 11.98
C ILE A 255 -10.73 26.13 10.82
N LYS A 256 -10.04 26.57 9.77
CA LYS A 256 -10.63 27.26 8.60
C LYS A 256 -9.70 27.23 7.39
N GLU A 257 -10.28 27.46 6.22
CA GLU A 257 -9.54 27.64 4.97
C GLU A 257 -8.46 28.73 5.09
N GLY A 258 -7.29 28.45 4.49
CA GLY A 258 -6.12 29.33 4.48
C GLY A 258 -5.24 29.27 5.74
N ALA A 259 -5.69 28.63 6.82
CA ALA A 259 -4.85 28.35 7.98
C ALA A 259 -3.83 27.23 7.67
N VAL A 260 -2.82 27.08 8.52
CA VAL A 260 -1.85 25.98 8.45
C VAL A 260 -2.26 24.89 9.43
N ILE A 261 -2.23 23.65 8.97
CA ILE A 261 -2.40 22.46 9.82
C ILE A 261 -1.08 21.69 9.85
N GLN A 262 -0.69 21.23 11.04
CA GLN A 262 0.37 20.25 11.22
C GLN A 262 -0.21 19.04 11.98
N ALA A 263 0.01 17.85 11.44
CA ALA A 263 -0.49 16.61 12.02
C ALA A 263 0.61 15.55 12.07
N VAL A 264 0.63 14.78 13.15
CA VAL A 264 1.26 13.45 13.17
C VAL A 264 0.17 12.43 12.92
N ALA A 265 0.33 11.60 11.91
CA ALA A 265 -0.73 10.72 11.44
C ALA A 265 -0.19 9.37 10.93
N VAL A 266 -1.10 8.43 10.73
CA VAL A 266 -0.87 7.21 9.95
C VAL A 266 -1.61 7.35 8.62
N LEU A 267 -0.91 7.14 7.51
CA LEU A 267 -1.54 7.10 6.19
C LEU A 267 -2.17 5.74 5.93
N SER A 268 -3.43 5.75 5.56
CA SER A 268 -4.15 4.54 5.12
C SER A 268 -4.57 4.69 3.67
N GLY A 269 -4.15 3.76 2.83
CA GLY A 269 -4.48 3.68 1.41
C GLY A 269 -5.30 2.43 1.10
N ASP A 270 -6.49 2.61 0.53
CA ASP A 270 -7.37 1.52 0.12
C ASP A 270 -7.31 1.32 -1.41
N PRO A 271 -6.73 0.22 -1.91
CA PRO A 271 -6.73 -0.11 -3.33
C PRO A 271 -8.05 -0.72 -3.79
N ALA A 272 -8.96 -1.12 -2.90
CA ALA A 272 -10.25 -1.73 -3.24
C ALA A 272 -11.28 -0.70 -3.74
N ILE A 273 -10.88 0.10 -4.73
CA ILE A 273 -11.64 1.17 -5.35
C ILE A 273 -11.65 1.00 -6.87
N ASN A 274 -12.47 1.78 -7.57
CA ASN A 274 -12.54 1.78 -9.04
C ASN A 274 -12.70 0.35 -9.57
N GLU A 275 -11.77 -0.12 -10.40
CA GLU A 275 -11.82 -1.46 -10.98
C GLU A 275 -11.65 -2.60 -9.97
N TYR A 276 -11.04 -2.34 -8.81
CA TYR A 276 -10.86 -3.30 -7.72
C TYR A 276 -11.99 -3.24 -6.67
N GLU A 277 -13.03 -2.42 -6.86
CA GLU A 277 -14.10 -2.24 -5.87
C GLU A 277 -14.87 -3.52 -5.56
N ASP A 278 -14.91 -4.46 -6.52
CA ASP A 278 -15.56 -5.77 -6.42
C ASP A 278 -14.56 -6.94 -6.21
N GLY A 279 -13.26 -6.63 -6.10
CA GLY A 279 -12.19 -7.58 -5.80
C GLY A 279 -11.17 -7.73 -6.93
N ILE A 280 -10.52 -8.90 -6.97
CA ILE A 280 -9.49 -9.21 -7.97
C ILE A 280 -10.01 -9.04 -9.40
N ILE A 281 -9.13 -8.57 -10.30
CA ILE A 281 -9.45 -8.37 -11.71
C ILE A 281 -8.63 -9.35 -12.55
N LYS A 282 -9.34 -10.24 -13.24
CA LYS A 282 -8.75 -11.23 -14.17
C LYS A 282 -8.48 -10.58 -15.51
N THR A 283 -7.24 -10.13 -15.70
CA THR A 283 -6.74 -9.63 -16.98
C THR A 283 -5.35 -10.17 -17.21
N HIS A 284 -4.96 -10.31 -18.47
CA HIS A 284 -3.63 -10.77 -18.83
C HIS A 284 -2.51 -9.99 -18.13
N LYS A 285 -2.67 -8.67 -17.91
CA LYS A 285 -1.73 -7.85 -17.14
C LYS A 285 -1.64 -8.29 -15.67
N ASN A 286 -2.78 -8.38 -14.99
CA ASN A 286 -2.83 -8.72 -13.56
C ASN A 286 -2.44 -10.18 -13.30
N ASP A 287 -2.84 -11.08 -14.20
CA ASP A 287 -2.51 -12.49 -14.12
C ASP A 287 -1.00 -12.72 -14.30
N LEU A 288 -0.35 -11.98 -15.22
CA LEU A 288 1.12 -11.97 -15.32
C LEU A 288 1.79 -11.35 -14.09
N SER A 289 1.25 -10.27 -13.53
CA SER A 289 1.80 -9.67 -12.31
C SER A 289 1.71 -10.63 -11.12
N ALA A 290 0.58 -11.32 -10.95
CA ALA A 290 0.40 -12.33 -9.90
C ALA A 290 1.34 -13.53 -10.10
N LEU A 291 1.49 -14.02 -11.33
CA LEU A 291 2.44 -15.08 -11.65
C LEU A 291 3.90 -14.65 -11.42
N ARG A 292 4.27 -13.43 -11.84
CA ARG A 292 5.60 -12.85 -11.63
C ARG A 292 5.92 -12.82 -10.14
N TYR A 293 4.99 -12.30 -9.36
CA TYR A 293 5.10 -12.24 -7.91
C TYR A 293 5.25 -13.63 -7.28
N ALA A 294 4.42 -14.61 -7.68
CA ALA A 294 4.52 -15.98 -7.19
C ALA A 294 5.87 -16.64 -7.51
N LEU A 295 6.42 -16.41 -8.71
CA LEU A 295 7.72 -16.94 -9.11
C LEU A 295 8.88 -16.37 -8.27
N MET A 296 8.81 -15.08 -7.90
CA MET A 296 9.88 -14.42 -7.14
C MET A 296 9.77 -14.64 -5.63
N GLU A 297 8.57 -14.64 -5.08
CA GLU A 297 8.35 -14.57 -3.63
C GLU A 297 7.86 -15.89 -3.00
N GLY A 298 7.61 -16.94 -3.80
CA GLY A 298 7.26 -18.26 -3.26
C GLY A 298 5.88 -18.37 -2.60
N ASN A 299 5.00 -17.40 -2.83
CA ASN A 299 3.61 -17.38 -2.35
C ASN A 299 2.64 -17.72 -3.50
N ALA A 300 2.80 -18.92 -4.07
CA ALA A 300 2.05 -19.34 -5.27
C ALA A 300 0.58 -19.66 -4.98
N GLU A 301 0.17 -19.79 -3.73
CA GLU A 301 -1.23 -19.96 -3.31
C GLU A 301 -2.10 -18.79 -3.80
N ARG A 302 -1.51 -17.61 -4.00
CA ARG A 302 -2.17 -16.46 -4.64
C ARG A 302 -2.63 -16.76 -6.05
N LEU A 303 -2.13 -17.79 -6.73
CA LEU A 303 -2.60 -18.15 -8.07
C LEU A 303 -3.91 -18.95 -8.05
N ASN A 304 -4.36 -19.41 -6.88
CA ASN A 304 -5.57 -20.21 -6.75
C ASN A 304 -6.82 -19.66 -7.44
N PRO A 305 -7.17 -18.36 -7.32
CA PRO A 305 -8.38 -17.83 -7.92
C PRO A 305 -8.25 -17.57 -9.43
N ILE A 306 -7.04 -17.60 -9.99
CA ILE A 306 -6.76 -17.28 -11.40
C ILE A 306 -6.27 -18.47 -12.23
N LEU A 307 -5.89 -19.60 -11.61
CA LEU A 307 -5.56 -20.84 -12.32
C LEU A 307 -6.80 -21.70 -12.57
N ASP A 308 -6.91 -22.26 -13.78
CA ASP A 308 -7.85 -23.34 -14.07
C ASP A 308 -7.45 -24.62 -13.32
N GLU A 309 -8.43 -25.44 -12.91
CA GLU A 309 -8.17 -26.69 -12.19
C GLU A 309 -7.29 -27.66 -12.97
N ALA A 310 -7.41 -27.67 -14.31
CA ALA A 310 -6.66 -28.52 -15.22
C ALA A 310 -5.48 -27.79 -15.88
N ALA A 311 -5.05 -26.64 -15.33
CA ALA A 311 -3.96 -25.86 -15.89
C ALA A 311 -2.67 -26.68 -16.09
N VAL A 312 -1.89 -26.34 -17.10
CA VAL A 312 -0.66 -27.03 -17.47
C VAL A 312 0.53 -26.08 -17.39
N PHE A 313 1.59 -26.48 -16.71
CA PHE A 313 2.88 -25.79 -16.69
C PHE A 313 3.90 -26.57 -17.52
N GLU A 314 4.37 -25.95 -18.59
CA GLU A 314 5.41 -26.47 -19.48
C GLU A 314 6.68 -25.64 -19.30
N SER A 315 7.82 -26.32 -19.17
CA SER A 315 9.11 -25.65 -19.04
C SER A 315 10.16 -26.43 -19.80
N VAL A 316 11.06 -25.71 -20.49
CA VAL A 316 12.26 -26.28 -21.11
C VAL A 316 13.17 -27.03 -20.14
N ASN A 317 13.02 -26.77 -18.83
CA ASN A 317 13.81 -27.41 -17.78
C ASN A 317 13.14 -28.66 -17.18
N ILE A 318 11.96 -29.07 -17.67
CA ILE A 318 11.19 -30.19 -17.15
C ILE A 318 10.81 -31.14 -18.30
N GLU A 319 11.15 -32.42 -18.17
CA GLU A 319 10.88 -33.41 -19.24
C GLU A 319 9.37 -33.68 -19.46
N THR A 320 8.55 -33.52 -18.41
CA THR A 320 7.10 -33.78 -18.46
C THR A 320 6.34 -32.57 -17.94
N PRO A 321 5.30 -32.10 -18.66
CA PRO A 321 4.44 -31.02 -18.17
C PRO A 321 3.83 -31.32 -16.80
N ILE A 322 3.73 -30.30 -15.97
CA ILE A 322 3.05 -30.38 -14.68
C ILE A 322 1.59 -30.06 -14.92
N ASN A 323 0.70 -30.97 -14.53
CA ASN A 323 -0.72 -30.86 -14.80
C ASN A 323 -1.47 -30.66 -13.48
N GLY A 324 -2.43 -29.73 -13.50
CA GLY A 324 -3.30 -29.42 -12.39
C GLY A 324 -2.79 -28.27 -11.53
N LYS A 325 -3.72 -27.38 -11.16
CA LYS A 325 -3.46 -26.17 -10.37
C LYS A 325 -2.59 -26.43 -9.13
N ASN A 326 -2.97 -27.38 -8.29
CA ASN A 326 -2.26 -27.63 -7.02
C ASN A 326 -0.81 -28.07 -7.27
N SER A 327 -0.56 -28.90 -8.27
CA SER A 327 0.80 -29.36 -8.61
C SER A 327 1.67 -28.23 -9.18
N ILE A 328 1.07 -27.27 -9.88
CA ILE A 328 1.77 -26.06 -10.34
C ILE A 328 2.18 -25.20 -9.14
N ILE A 329 1.24 -24.93 -8.22
CA ILE A 329 1.48 -24.15 -7.00
C ILE A 329 2.60 -24.79 -6.16
N GLU A 330 2.48 -26.09 -5.87
CA GLU A 330 3.49 -26.86 -5.13
C GLU A 330 4.86 -26.77 -5.79
N ARG A 331 4.92 -26.81 -7.13
CA ARG A 331 6.18 -26.72 -7.86
C ARG A 331 6.83 -25.35 -7.72
N ILE A 332 6.06 -24.27 -7.88
CA ILE A 332 6.60 -22.90 -7.79
C ILE A 332 7.20 -22.68 -6.40
N ASN A 333 6.46 -23.04 -5.35
CA ASN A 333 6.93 -22.92 -3.97
C ASN A 333 8.17 -23.81 -3.73
N TYR A 334 8.17 -25.07 -4.22
CA TYR A 334 9.34 -25.93 -4.12
C TYR A 334 10.59 -25.33 -4.77
N VAL A 335 10.47 -24.72 -5.95
CA VAL A 335 11.61 -24.08 -6.62
C VAL A 335 12.11 -22.89 -5.81
N ASN A 336 11.21 -22.06 -5.29
CA ASN A 336 11.56 -20.91 -4.46
C ASN A 336 12.29 -21.34 -3.17
N ASP A 337 11.77 -22.34 -2.47
CA ASP A 337 12.34 -22.85 -1.21
C ASP A 337 13.70 -23.55 -1.38
N ASN A 338 13.99 -24.09 -2.56
CA ASN A 338 15.15 -24.96 -2.79
C ASN A 338 16.20 -24.36 -3.73
N THR A 339 15.94 -23.20 -4.34
CA THR A 339 16.90 -22.54 -5.21
C THR A 339 17.93 -21.74 -4.40
N SER A 340 19.17 -21.73 -4.88
CA SER A 340 20.22 -20.80 -4.41
C SER A 340 20.53 -19.73 -5.46
N ILE A 341 19.87 -19.79 -6.62
CA ILE A 341 20.03 -18.84 -7.71
C ILE A 341 19.26 -17.57 -7.32
N LYS A 342 19.94 -16.43 -7.43
CA LYS A 342 19.28 -15.13 -7.33
C LYS A 342 18.55 -14.88 -8.65
N TYR A 343 17.22 -14.78 -8.61
CA TYR A 343 16.41 -14.48 -9.78
C TYR A 343 16.01 -13.01 -9.80
N TYR A 344 15.85 -12.48 -11.01
CA TYR A 344 15.17 -11.22 -11.27
C TYR A 344 14.06 -11.48 -12.28
N SER A 345 13.01 -10.67 -12.24
CA SER A 345 11.89 -10.80 -13.17
C SER A 345 11.38 -9.44 -13.63
N TYR A 346 11.02 -9.40 -14.91
CA TYR A 346 10.57 -8.18 -15.58
C TYR A 346 9.31 -8.46 -16.37
N LEU A 347 8.35 -7.54 -16.35
CA LEU A 347 7.30 -7.54 -17.36
C LEU A 347 7.87 -7.02 -18.68
N ALA A 348 7.47 -7.63 -19.79
CA ALA A 348 7.96 -7.27 -21.11
C ALA A 348 6.88 -7.45 -22.20
N THR A 349 7.14 -6.85 -23.36
CA THR A 349 6.40 -7.09 -24.60
C THR A 349 7.27 -7.84 -25.59
N LEU A 350 6.73 -8.90 -26.20
CA LEU A 350 7.33 -9.63 -27.30
C LEU A 350 7.10 -8.92 -28.64
N HIS A 351 8.01 -9.17 -29.58
CA HIS A 351 8.01 -8.61 -30.93
C HIS A 351 8.01 -9.72 -31.99
N ASP A 352 7.90 -9.31 -33.25
CA ASP A 352 7.97 -10.17 -34.44
C ASP A 352 6.84 -11.21 -34.51
N GLU A 353 7.13 -12.50 -34.25
CA GLU A 353 6.14 -13.58 -34.31
C GLU A 353 5.04 -13.44 -33.25
N TYR A 354 5.37 -12.80 -32.12
CA TYR A 354 4.49 -12.61 -30.97
C TYR A 354 4.23 -11.13 -30.69
N GLU A 355 4.20 -10.31 -31.75
CA GLU A 355 4.08 -8.86 -31.67
C GLU A 355 2.98 -8.39 -30.71
N GLY A 356 3.40 -7.61 -29.69
CA GLY A 356 2.51 -7.01 -28.71
C GLY A 356 2.12 -7.93 -27.54
N GLU A 357 2.46 -9.21 -27.58
CA GLU A 357 2.14 -10.14 -26.50
C GLU A 357 2.94 -9.81 -25.24
N ARG A 358 2.26 -9.82 -24.09
CA ARG A 358 2.87 -9.55 -22.78
C ARG A 358 3.41 -10.83 -22.18
N CYS A 359 4.60 -10.75 -21.59
CA CYS A 359 5.29 -11.88 -20.96
C CYS A 359 6.06 -11.46 -19.70
N ILE A 360 6.62 -12.45 -19.00
CA ILE A 360 7.63 -12.23 -17.95
C ILE A 360 8.99 -12.67 -18.52
N VAL A 361 10.01 -11.85 -18.35
CA VAL A 361 11.41 -12.21 -18.62
C VAL A 361 12.10 -12.50 -17.29
N LEU A 362 12.80 -13.62 -17.22
CA LEU A 362 13.57 -14.02 -16.05
C LEU A 362 15.06 -13.84 -16.31
N ALA A 363 15.77 -13.29 -15.33
CA ALA A 363 17.23 -13.19 -15.32
C ALA A 363 17.82 -13.94 -14.12
N GLU A 364 19.04 -14.46 -14.27
CA GLU A 364 19.70 -15.30 -13.27
C GLU A 364 21.05 -14.73 -12.85
N ASN A 365 21.25 -14.60 -11.54
CA ASN A 365 22.44 -14.08 -10.84
C ASN A 365 22.81 -12.62 -11.14
N ASP A 366 22.55 -12.16 -12.36
CA ASP A 366 22.75 -10.81 -12.86
C ASP A 366 21.46 -10.31 -13.54
N GLU A 367 21.11 -9.05 -13.31
CA GLU A 367 19.87 -8.40 -13.78
C GLU A 367 19.79 -8.36 -15.32
N ASP A 368 20.96 -8.33 -15.99
CA ASP A 368 21.05 -8.29 -17.45
C ASP A 368 21.24 -9.69 -18.08
N ASN A 369 21.34 -10.74 -17.27
CA ASN A 369 21.50 -12.11 -17.74
C ASN A 369 20.15 -12.81 -17.94
N TYR A 370 19.42 -12.42 -18.99
CA TYR A 370 18.12 -13.00 -19.33
C TYR A 370 18.24 -14.47 -19.77
N THR A 371 17.56 -15.38 -19.07
CA THR A 371 17.66 -16.83 -19.30
C THR A 371 16.37 -17.46 -19.81
N ALA A 372 15.21 -16.88 -19.51
CA ALA A 372 13.93 -17.45 -19.87
C ALA A 372 12.81 -16.41 -20.05
N ILE A 373 11.80 -16.82 -20.82
CA ILE A 373 10.56 -16.07 -21.03
C ILE A 373 9.40 -16.95 -20.56
N VAL A 374 8.50 -16.38 -19.77
CA VAL A 374 7.26 -17.00 -19.30
C VAL A 374 6.06 -16.33 -19.96
N ARG A 375 5.19 -17.15 -20.55
CA ARG A 375 3.94 -16.74 -21.20
C ARG A 375 2.77 -17.49 -20.59
N ILE A 376 1.58 -16.90 -20.68
CA ILE A 376 0.33 -17.51 -20.20
C ILE A 376 -0.71 -17.59 -21.32
N GLU A 377 -1.55 -18.61 -21.26
CA GLU A 377 -2.80 -18.68 -22.05
C GLU A 377 -3.99 -18.73 -21.09
N VAL A 378 -5.04 -17.98 -21.40
CA VAL A 378 -6.25 -17.87 -20.58
C VAL A 378 -7.49 -18.41 -21.29
N ASP A 379 -8.46 -18.91 -20.53
CA ASP A 379 -9.76 -19.32 -21.05
C ASP A 379 -10.74 -18.14 -21.22
N GLU A 380 -11.96 -18.43 -21.70
CA GLU A 380 -13.03 -17.42 -21.86
C GLU A 380 -13.49 -16.80 -20.52
N SER A 381 -13.20 -17.44 -19.38
CA SER A 381 -13.50 -16.96 -18.03
C SER A 381 -12.34 -16.18 -17.40
N GLY A 382 -11.23 -16.01 -18.13
CA GLY A 382 -10.03 -15.32 -17.66
C GLY A 382 -9.17 -16.14 -16.70
N ASN A 383 -9.30 -17.47 -16.67
CA ASN A 383 -8.40 -18.32 -15.90
C ASN A 383 -7.20 -18.75 -16.74
N ILE A 384 -6.01 -18.75 -16.15
CA ILE A 384 -4.79 -19.29 -16.74
C ILE A 384 -4.95 -20.81 -16.92
N THR A 385 -4.90 -21.25 -18.17
CA THR A 385 -4.95 -22.67 -18.56
C THR A 385 -3.57 -23.22 -18.87
N HIS A 386 -2.65 -22.38 -19.36
CA HIS A 386 -1.28 -22.79 -19.66
C HIS A 386 -0.29 -21.74 -19.19
N ILE A 387 0.82 -22.22 -18.62
CA ILE A 387 2.02 -21.42 -18.36
C ILE A 387 3.16 -22.08 -19.12
N ARG A 388 3.83 -21.32 -20.00
CA ARG A 388 4.96 -21.81 -20.80
C ARG A 388 6.22 -21.04 -20.48
N LEU A 389 7.25 -21.74 -20.02
CA LEU A 389 8.60 -21.22 -19.80
C LEU A 389 9.53 -21.73 -20.91
N THR A 390 10.08 -20.82 -21.69
CA THR A 390 11.00 -21.10 -22.80
C THR A 390 12.34 -20.37 -22.63
N ASN A 391 13.41 -20.92 -23.19
CA ASN A 391 14.72 -20.28 -23.32
C ASN A 391 15.09 -20.02 -24.79
N ASP A 392 14.09 -19.90 -25.64
CA ASP A 392 14.28 -19.63 -27.07
C ASP A 392 14.90 -18.25 -27.29
N SER A 393 16.21 -18.26 -27.55
CA SER A 393 17.02 -17.06 -27.83
C SER A 393 16.60 -16.28 -29.08
N SER A 394 15.70 -16.81 -29.92
CA SER A 394 15.18 -16.10 -31.08
C SER A 394 14.06 -15.12 -30.74
N MET A 395 13.46 -15.21 -29.55
CA MET A 395 12.40 -14.31 -29.12
C MET A 395 12.95 -12.93 -28.78
N ILE A 396 12.46 -11.92 -29.49
CA ILE A 396 12.81 -10.52 -29.27
C ILE A 396 11.79 -9.88 -28.34
N PHE A 397 12.25 -9.13 -27.34
CA PHE A 397 11.41 -8.47 -26.35
C PHE A 397 11.89 -7.07 -25.99
N THR A 398 11.02 -6.30 -25.35
CA THR A 398 11.34 -5.05 -24.67
C THR A 398 10.79 -5.11 -23.26
N ILE A 399 11.67 -4.93 -22.28
CA ILE A 399 11.31 -4.82 -20.87
C ILE A 399 10.58 -3.50 -20.63
N ASP A 400 9.57 -3.54 -19.77
CA ASP A 400 8.86 -2.34 -19.33
C ASP A 400 9.83 -1.36 -18.69
N SER A 401 9.73 -0.09 -19.09
CA SER A 401 10.58 0.94 -18.53
C SER A 401 10.25 1.19 -17.07
N GLU A 402 11.27 1.41 -16.26
CA GLU A 402 11.07 1.89 -14.91
C GLU A 402 10.37 3.26 -14.90
N PRO A 403 9.62 3.58 -13.83
CA PRO A 403 9.03 4.90 -13.67
C PRO A 403 10.09 6.01 -13.73
N VAL A 404 9.84 7.00 -14.58
CA VAL A 404 10.65 8.23 -14.64
C VAL A 404 9.99 9.30 -13.78
N PHE A 405 10.72 9.82 -12.81
CA PHE A 405 10.26 10.90 -11.93
C PHE A 405 10.74 12.25 -12.47
N GLU A 406 9.82 13.21 -12.53
CA GLU A 406 10.10 14.61 -12.83
C GLU A 406 10.95 15.18 -11.70
N ARG A 407 12.15 15.68 -12.02
CA ARG A 407 12.99 16.39 -11.06
C ARG A 407 12.65 17.87 -11.15
N ASP A 408 11.93 18.40 -10.17
CA ASP A 408 11.58 19.83 -10.10
C ASP A 408 12.77 20.75 -9.72
N TRP A 409 14.00 20.23 -9.63
CA TRP A 409 15.17 20.98 -9.15
C TRP A 409 16.26 21.23 -10.20
N GLU A 410 15.93 21.39 -11.48
CA GLU A 410 16.87 21.89 -12.49
C GLU A 410 16.52 23.32 -12.94
N ASP A 411 17.51 24.21 -12.79
CA ASP A 411 17.67 25.54 -13.41
C ASP A 411 17.17 26.82 -12.72
N ASP A 412 17.39 27.02 -11.41
CA ASP A 412 17.35 28.37 -10.79
C ASP A 412 18.53 28.71 -9.86
N PHE A 413 19.70 28.12 -10.11
CA PHE A 413 20.98 28.60 -9.56
C PHE A 413 21.96 28.95 -10.69
N ILE A 414 21.78 30.15 -11.28
CA ILE A 414 22.84 30.87 -11.99
C ILE A 414 23.08 32.22 -11.32
#